data_AF-A0AAV4B2W0-F1
#
_entry.id   AF-A0AAV4B2W0-F1
#
_cell.length_a   1.000
_cell.length_b   1.000
_cell.length_c   1.000
_cell.angle_alpha   90.00
_cell.angle_beta   90.00
_cell.angle_gamma   90.00
#
_symmetry.space_group_name_H-M   'P 1'
#
loop_
_entity.id
_entity.type
_entity.pdbx_description
1 polymer ?
#
loop_
_entity_poly.entity_id
_entity_poly.type
_entity_poly.pdbx_seq_one_letter_code
_entity_poly.pdbx_strand_id
1 'polypeptide(L)'
;MRAHVWSILLYRCECWTLTKDTEQQLEAVEMWFIRRIMKVSWTKRKTNAKVVDMAGYNRSLLNTIRERQLKILGHIIRAGGLEKLMECQNMCKQEQRKTTHKIHSQFKQICNK
;
A
#
# COMPACT_ATOMS: atom_id res chain seq x y z
N MET A 1 3.87 -17.05 -2.17
CA MET A 1 3.86 -15.72 -1.51
C MET A 1 3.28 -14.62 -2.40
N ARG A 2 3.83 -14.43 -3.61
CA ARG A 2 3.41 -13.40 -4.57
C ARG A 2 1.89 -13.28 -4.73
N ALA A 3 1.19 -14.37 -5.05
CA ALA A 3 -0.26 -14.34 -5.31
C ALA A 3 -1.12 -13.80 -4.14
N HIS A 4 -0.81 -14.13 -2.88
CA HIS A 4 -1.66 -13.77 -1.73
C HIS A 4 -1.36 -12.36 -1.21
N VAL A 5 -0.09 -11.97 -1.17
CA VAL A 5 0.29 -10.63 -0.71
C VAL A 5 -0.04 -9.60 -1.78
N TRP A 6 0.12 -9.95 -3.06
CA TRP A 6 -0.19 -9.05 -4.16
C TRP A 6 -1.69 -8.84 -4.31
N SER A 7 -2.53 -9.85 -4.13
CA SER A 7 -3.99 -9.65 -4.25
C SER A 7 -4.49 -8.62 -3.24
N ILE A 8 -3.98 -8.69 -1.99
CA ILE A 8 -4.34 -7.75 -0.92
C ILE A 8 -3.80 -6.35 -1.21
N LEU A 9 -2.51 -6.24 -1.58
CA LEU A 9 -1.86 -4.93 -1.77
C LEU A 9 -2.23 -4.24 -3.10
N LEU A 10 -2.61 -5.01 -4.12
CA LEU A 10 -3.06 -4.48 -5.40
C LEU A 10 -4.57 -4.16 -5.40
N TYR A 11 -5.30 -4.57 -4.37
CA TYR A 11 -6.71 -4.23 -4.26
C TYR A 11 -6.87 -2.71 -4.16
N ARG A 12 -7.54 -2.12 -5.16
CA ARG A 12 -7.83 -0.69 -5.22
C ARG A 12 -6.60 0.23 -5.22
N CYS A 13 -5.41 -0.28 -5.54
CA CYS A 13 -4.18 0.50 -5.58
C CYS A 13 -4.22 1.65 -6.62
N GLU A 14 -5.09 1.53 -7.62
CA GLU A 14 -5.34 2.52 -8.66
C GLU A 14 -5.83 3.87 -8.11
N CYS A 15 -6.54 3.87 -6.98
CA CYS A 15 -7.07 5.09 -6.35
C CYS A 15 -6.15 5.68 -5.28
N TRP A 16 -5.04 5.00 -4.95
CA TRP A 16 -4.14 5.47 -3.90
C TRP A 16 -3.32 6.67 -4.36
N THR A 17 -3.10 7.60 -3.43
CA THR A 17 -2.11 8.66 -3.65
C THR A 17 -0.74 8.11 -3.26
N LEU A 18 0.13 7.84 -4.25
CA LEU A 18 1.51 7.46 -3.99
C LEU A 18 2.31 8.68 -3.54
N THR A 19 2.55 8.78 -2.24
CA THR A 19 3.56 9.66 -1.64
C THR A 19 4.76 8.82 -1.21
N LYS A 20 5.93 9.45 -1.00
CA LYS A 20 7.13 8.76 -0.49
C LYS A 20 6.87 8.00 0.81
N ASP A 21 6.01 8.54 1.68
CA ASP A 21 5.60 7.88 2.92
C ASP A 21 4.81 6.59 2.66
N THR A 22 3.82 6.64 1.75
CA THR A 22 3.06 5.43 1.38
C THR A 22 3.94 4.38 0.69
N GLU A 23 4.95 4.79 -0.09
CA GLU A 23 5.92 3.85 -0.68
C GLU A 23 6.73 3.14 0.40
N GLN A 24 7.24 3.87 1.39
CA GLN A 24 7.96 3.28 2.52
C GLN A 24 7.08 2.35 3.37
N GLN A 25 5.83 2.74 3.61
CA GLN A 25 4.85 1.89 4.31
C GLN A 25 4.57 0.61 3.53
N LEU A 26 4.43 0.68 2.20
CA LEU A 26 4.23 -0.50 1.36
C LEU A 26 5.42 -1.45 1.41
N GLU A 27 6.64 -0.93 1.35
CA GLU A 27 7.85 -1.74 1.52
C GLU A 27 7.92 -2.39 2.91
N ALA A 28 7.56 -1.66 3.97
CA ALA A 28 7.53 -2.19 5.33
C ALA A 28 6.48 -3.30 5.49
N VAL A 29 5.28 -3.12 4.94
CA VAL A 29 4.20 -4.11 4.94
C VAL A 29 4.61 -5.36 4.15
N GLU A 30 5.22 -5.19 2.97
CA GLU A 30 5.74 -6.30 2.17
C GLU A 30 6.77 -7.10 2.98
N MET A 31 7.74 -6.42 3.60
CA MET A 31 8.75 -7.05 4.46
C MET A 31 8.13 -7.76 5.67
N TRP A 32 7.08 -7.18 6.26
CA TRP A 32 6.36 -7.78 7.38
C TRP A 32 5.69 -9.10 6.96
N PHE A 33 5.00 -9.12 5.81
CA PHE A 33 4.44 -10.35 5.26
C PHE A 33 5.52 -11.41 4.98
N ILE A 34 6.68 -11.01 4.42
CA ILE A 34 7.78 -11.96 4.12
C ILE A 34 8.25 -12.60 5.43
N ARG A 35 8.53 -11.80 6.45
CA ARG A 35 8.99 -12.30 7.75
C ARG A 35 7.98 -13.21 8.42
N ARG A 36 6.68 -12.89 8.30
CA ARG A 36 5.60 -13.67 8.91
C ARG A 36 5.40 -15.03 8.21
N ILE A 37 5.45 -15.06 6.88
CA ILE A 37 5.34 -16.31 6.10
C ILE A 37 6.57 -17.20 6.31
N MET A 38 7.77 -16.60 6.27
CA MET A 38 9.03 -17.32 6.45
C MET A 38 9.35 -17.66 7.93
N LYS A 39 8.47 -17.27 8.87
CA LYS A 39 8.65 -17.44 10.33
C LYS A 39 10.05 -17.02 10.82
N VAL A 40 10.60 -15.94 10.25
CA VAL A 40 11.94 -15.48 10.60
C VAL A 40 11.91 -14.89 12.00
N SER A 41 12.62 -15.51 12.94
CA SER A 41 12.72 -14.98 14.30
C SER A 41 13.39 -13.60 14.27
N TRP A 42 12.82 -12.66 15.04
CA TRP A 42 13.38 -11.32 15.20
C TRP A 42 14.79 -11.37 15.80
N THR A 43 15.08 -12.39 16.60
CA THR A 43 16.36 -12.65 17.28
C THR A 43 17.53 -12.83 16.31
N LYS A 44 17.30 -13.39 15.11
CA LYS A 44 18.38 -13.63 14.13
C LYS A 44 18.89 -12.34 13.46
N ARG A 45 18.33 -11.15 13.79
CA ARG A 45 18.71 -9.80 13.29
C ARG A 45 19.14 -9.78 11.82
N LYS A 46 18.42 -10.53 10.96
CA LYS A 46 18.74 -10.61 9.53
C LYS A 46 18.34 -9.31 8.84
N THR A 47 19.25 -8.80 8.00
CA THR A 47 19.01 -7.62 7.16
C THR A 47 17.86 -7.87 6.18
N ASN A 48 17.11 -6.81 5.84
CA ASN A 48 15.95 -6.92 4.96
C ASN A 48 16.32 -7.49 3.57
N ALA A 49 17.48 -7.11 3.02
CA ALA A 49 17.98 -7.66 1.77
C ALA A 49 18.17 -9.18 1.82
N LYS A 50 18.76 -9.70 2.90
CA LYS A 50 19.02 -11.14 3.07
C LYS A 50 17.75 -11.95 3.30
N VAL A 51 16.70 -11.33 3.86
CA VAL A 51 15.38 -11.94 4.02
C VAL A 51 14.66 -12.06 2.67
N VAL A 52 14.79 -11.05 1.79
CA VAL A 52 14.22 -11.05 0.44
C VAL A 52 14.92 -12.09 -0.45
N ASP A 53 16.25 -12.14 -0.39
CA ASP A 53 17.07 -13.13 -1.10
C ASP A 53 16.73 -14.56 -0.67
N MET A 54 16.63 -14.81 0.63
CA MET A 54 16.20 -16.10 1.19
C MET A 54 14.78 -16.50 0.78
N ALA A 55 13.90 -15.54 0.51
CA ALA A 55 12.55 -15.80 0.02
C ALA A 55 12.50 -16.02 -1.50
N GLY A 56 13.63 -15.86 -2.22
CA GLY A 56 13.71 -15.96 -3.68
C GLY A 56 12.82 -14.93 -4.39
N TYR A 57 12.59 -13.77 -3.77
CA TYR A 57 11.61 -12.79 -4.25
C TYR A 57 12.28 -11.53 -4.78
N ASN A 58 11.85 -11.07 -5.96
CA ASN A 58 12.28 -9.80 -6.53
C ASN A 58 11.24 -8.70 -6.26
N ARG A 59 11.66 -7.60 -5.62
CA ARG A 59 10.82 -6.44 -5.32
C ARG A 59 10.30 -5.80 -6.60
N SER A 60 9.07 -6.14 -6.97
CA SER A 60 8.40 -5.66 -8.19
C SER A 60 7.01 -5.10 -7.92
N LEU A 61 6.57 -5.09 -6.66
CA LEU A 61 5.24 -4.65 -6.26
C LEU A 61 5.01 -3.15 -6.56
N LEU A 62 5.92 -2.27 -6.10
CA LEU A 62 5.82 -0.83 -6.36
C LEU A 62 5.77 -0.52 -7.85
N ASN A 63 6.60 -1.19 -8.66
CA ASN A 63 6.58 -1.03 -10.11
C ASN A 63 5.25 -1.49 -10.70
N THR A 64 4.71 -2.62 -10.24
CA THR A 64 3.39 -3.12 -10.67
C THR A 64 2.27 -2.13 -10.32
N ILE A 65 2.31 -1.52 -9.14
CA ILE A 65 1.33 -0.51 -8.72
C ILE A 65 1.42 0.72 -9.64
N ARG A 66 2.63 1.23 -9.89
CA ARG A 66 2.84 2.38 -10.78
C ARG A 66 2.37 2.09 -12.20
N GLU A 67 2.67 0.91 -12.75
CA GLU A 67 2.20 0.51 -14.08
C GLU A 67 0.68 0.46 -14.18
N ARG A 68 -0.01 -0.07 -13.17
CA ARG A 68 -1.48 -0.10 -13.13
C ARG A 68 -2.07 1.30 -13.04
N GLN A 69 -1.48 2.15 -12.19
CA GLN A 69 -1.88 3.55 -12.10
C GLN A 69 -1.70 4.25 -13.44
N LEU A 70 -0.55 4.13 -14.09
CA LEU A 70 -0.32 4.72 -15.42
C LEU A 70 -1.31 4.21 -16.48
N LYS A 71 -1.67 2.92 -16.44
CA LYS A 71 -2.70 2.37 -17.33
C LYS A 71 -4.06 3.05 -17.11
N ILE A 72 -4.51 3.20 -15.86
CA ILE A 72 -5.79 3.87 -15.58
C ILE A 72 -5.72 5.37 -15.94
N LEU A 73 -4.60 6.05 -15.67
CA LEU A 73 -4.39 7.44 -16.10
C LEU A 73 -4.54 7.54 -17.62
N GLY A 74 -3.90 6.64 -18.38
CA GLY A 74 -3.99 6.60 -19.84
C GLY A 74 -5.40 6.34 -20.35
N HIS A 75 -6.19 5.49 -19.68
CA HIS A 75 -7.60 5.31 -20.01
C HIS A 75 -8.43 6.57 -19.75
N ILE A 76 -8.21 7.26 -18.63
CA ILE A 76 -8.95 8.47 -18.26
C ILE A 76 -8.63 9.63 -19.20
N ILE A 77 -7.34 9.79 -19.58
CA ILE A 77 -6.90 10.81 -20.55
C ILE A 77 -7.56 10.56 -21.91
N ARG A 78 -7.60 9.31 -22.38
CA ARG A 78 -8.28 8.95 -23.64
C ARG A 78 -9.80 9.13 -23.57
N ALA A 79 -10.40 8.91 -22.40
CA ALA A 79 -11.82 9.16 -22.15
C ALA A 79 -12.15 10.66 -21.97
N GLY A 80 -11.17 11.55 -22.13
CA GLY A 80 -11.39 13.00 -22.26
C GLY A 80 -11.65 13.75 -20.96
N GLY A 81 -11.29 13.22 -19.78
CA GLY A 81 -11.65 13.87 -18.51
C GLY A 81 -10.63 13.72 -17.40
N LEU A 82 -9.68 14.66 -17.31
CA LEU A 82 -8.81 14.84 -16.14
C LEU A 82 -9.62 15.10 -14.84
N GLU A 83 -10.82 15.69 -14.98
CA GLU A 83 -11.74 15.94 -13.87
C GLU A 83 -12.16 14.66 -13.13
N LYS A 84 -12.42 13.57 -13.88
CA LYS A 84 -12.76 12.27 -13.31
C LYS A 84 -11.63 11.68 -12.45
N LEU A 85 -10.38 12.04 -12.79
CA LEU A 85 -9.21 11.61 -12.03
C LEU A 85 -9.14 12.28 -10.66
N MET A 86 -9.34 13.60 -10.66
CA MET A 86 -9.41 14.38 -9.43
C MET A 86 -10.55 13.90 -8.54
N GLU A 87 -11.70 13.58 -9.12
CA GLU A 87 -12.86 13.06 -8.39
C GLU A 87 -12.55 11.70 -7.73
N CYS A 88 -11.97 10.75 -8.46
CA CYS A 88 -11.55 9.46 -7.90
C CYS A 88 -10.50 9.60 -6.77
N GLN A 89 -9.51 10.48 -6.96
CA GLN A 89 -8.51 10.75 -5.92
C GLN A 89 -9.11 11.44 -4.70
N ASN A 90 -10.04 12.38 -4.90
CA ASN A 90 -10.73 13.11 -3.84
C ASN A 90 -11.62 12.19 -3.02
N MET A 91 -12.35 11.26 -3.65
CA MET A 91 -13.09 10.22 -2.94
C MET A 91 -12.18 9.37 -2.05
N CYS A 92 -11.03 8.94 -2.57
CA CYS A 92 -10.11 8.10 -1.79
C CYS A 92 -9.48 8.87 -0.61
N LYS A 93 -9.15 10.16 -0.80
CA LYS A 93 -8.66 11.03 0.29
C LYS A 93 -9.73 11.31 1.35
N GLN A 94 -10.99 11.52 0.95
CA GLN A 94 -12.09 11.72 1.89
C GLN A 94 -12.33 10.48 2.76
N GLU A 95 -12.31 9.29 2.15
CA GLU A 95 -12.50 8.04 2.89
C GLU A 95 -11.38 7.79 3.91
N GLN A 96 -10.13 8.07 3.53
CA GLN A 96 -8.99 8.02 4.45
C GLN A 96 -9.17 9.01 5.61
N ARG A 97 -9.53 10.28 5.33
CA ARG A 97 -9.78 11.31 6.36
C ARG A 97 -10.89 10.91 7.33
N LYS A 98 -12.01 10.39 6.83
CA LYS A 98 -13.13 9.90 7.67
C LYS A 98 -12.66 8.78 8.60
N THR A 99 -11.86 7.85 8.08
CA THR A 99 -11.31 6.73 8.85
C THR A 99 -10.36 7.20 9.93
N THR A 100 -9.42 8.10 9.60
CA THR A 100 -8.48 8.69 10.57
C THR A 100 -9.22 9.47 11.66
N HIS A 101 -10.24 10.25 11.28
CA HIS A 101 -11.04 11.01 12.24
C HIS A 101 -11.84 10.10 13.19
N LYS A 102 -12.38 8.99 12.68
CA LYS A 102 -13.08 7.97 13.48
C LYS A 102 -12.14 7.28 14.46
N ILE A 103 -10.94 6.87 14.01
CA ILE A 103 -9.90 6.28 14.87
C ILE A 103 -9.47 7.28 15.96
N HIS A 104 -9.21 8.53 15.59
CA HIS A 104 -8.80 9.56 16.54
C HIS A 104 -9.90 9.85 17.58
N SER A 105 -11.17 9.88 17.17
CA SER A 105 -12.30 10.05 18.11
C SER A 105 -12.46 8.86 19.06
N GLN A 106 -12.28 7.63 18.58
CA GLN A 106 -12.32 6.44 19.44
C GLN A 106 -11.15 6.44 20.44
N PHE A 107 -9.95 6.82 20.01
CA PHE A 107 -8.79 6.93 20.89
C PHE A 107 -8.98 7.99 21.98
N LYS A 108 -9.55 9.16 21.64
CA LYS A 108 -9.91 10.20 22.63
C LYS A 108 -10.93 9.71 23.66
N GLN A 109 -11.91 8.90 23.24
CA GLN A 109 -12.89 8.32 24.16
C GLN A 109 -12.28 7.25 25.09
N ILE A 110 -11.24 6.55 24.65
CA ILE A 110 -10.53 5.54 25.45
C ILE A 110 -9.55 6.20 26.43
N CYS A 111 -8.87 7.28 26.04
CA CYS A 111 -7.93 8.00 26.92
C CYS A 111 -8.57 8.97 27.92
N ASN A 112 -9.83 9.38 27.70
CA ASN A 112 -10.59 10.22 28.65
C ASN A 112 -11.47 9.39 29.61
N LYS A 113 -11.17 8.10 29.78
CA LYS A 113 -11.79 7.18 30.73
C LYS A 113 -10.72 6.63 31.65
#